data_AF-A0A7C5VUI1-F1
#
_entry.id   AF-A0A7C5VUI1-F1
#
_cell.length_a   1.000
_cell.length_b   1.000
_cell.length_c   1.000
_cell.angle_alpha   90.00
_cell.angle_beta   90.00
_cell.angle_gamma   90.00
#
_symmetry.space_group_name_H-M   'P 1'
#
loop_
_entity.id
_entity.type
_entity.pdbx_description
1 polymer ?
#
loop_
_entity_poly.entity_id
_entity_poly.type
_entity_poly.pdbx_seq_one_letter_code
_entity_poly.pdbx_strand_id
1 'polypeptide(L)'
;MTIDIMERRAILQDIQSAWVELRNAIRSLTEHEIVETGSWGTHSIKDLMVHIATWERLLIQRIQALEEGREPPTIEDIDVFNEEAIRRNEQLSLREVWDRFLGTHEKLLEILERTPVLTRELVAPDTYEHYREHLRDILEYVKRRSPSRRLKKE
;
A
#
# COMPACT_ATOMS: atom_id res chain seq x y z
N MET A 1 -6.32 -26.79 -5.69
CA MET A 1 -7.78 -26.56 -5.61
C MET A 1 -8.03 -25.14 -6.07
N THR A 2 -8.96 -24.93 -6.99
CA THR A 2 -9.36 -23.60 -7.46
C THR A 2 -10.23 -22.93 -6.40
N ILE A 3 -9.95 -21.67 -6.08
CA ILE A 3 -10.76 -20.85 -5.16
C ILE A 3 -12.23 -20.76 -5.62
N ASP A 4 -13.15 -20.80 -4.67
CA ASP A 4 -14.57 -20.53 -4.90
C ASP A 4 -14.83 -19.07 -5.33
N ILE A 5 -15.82 -18.85 -6.20
CA ILE A 5 -16.11 -17.53 -6.76
C ILE A 5 -16.66 -16.54 -5.71
N MET A 6 -17.41 -17.04 -4.72
CA MET A 6 -17.92 -16.20 -3.63
C MET A 6 -16.80 -15.78 -2.71
N GLU A 7 -15.87 -16.70 -2.41
CA GLU A 7 -14.67 -16.38 -1.62
C GLU A 7 -13.77 -15.37 -2.34
N ARG A 8 -13.52 -15.55 -3.64
CA ARG A 8 -12.77 -14.56 -4.45
C ARG A 8 -13.43 -13.18 -4.35
N ARG A 9 -14.74 -13.11 -4.51
CA ARG A 9 -15.48 -11.85 -4.43
C ARG A 9 -15.34 -11.21 -3.05
N ALA A 10 -15.44 -11.99 -1.98
CA ALA A 10 -15.29 -11.48 -0.61
C ALA A 10 -13.88 -10.91 -0.39
N ILE A 11 -12.83 -11.61 -0.82
CA ILE A 11 -11.45 -11.12 -0.74
C ILE A 11 -11.27 -9.81 -1.52
N LEU A 12 -11.74 -9.74 -2.76
CA LEU A 12 -11.64 -8.52 -3.57
C LEU A 12 -12.41 -7.35 -2.96
N GLN A 13 -13.57 -7.61 -2.33
CA GLN A 13 -14.33 -6.59 -1.61
C GLN A 13 -13.59 -6.04 -0.39
N ASP A 14 -12.93 -6.91 0.38
CA ASP A 14 -12.12 -6.51 1.54
C ASP A 14 -10.96 -5.60 1.11
N ILE A 15 -10.24 -6.00 0.06
CA ILE A 15 -9.14 -5.23 -0.54
C ILE A 15 -9.65 -3.87 -1.01
N GLN A 16 -10.71 -3.86 -1.83
CA GLN A 16 -11.24 -2.63 -2.42
C GLN A 16 -11.74 -1.64 -1.37
N SER A 17 -12.36 -2.15 -0.30
CA SER A 17 -12.88 -1.30 0.80
C SER A 17 -11.74 -0.64 1.56
N ALA A 18 -10.74 -1.43 1.99
CA ALA A 18 -9.58 -0.90 2.70
C ALA A 18 -8.73 0.05 1.83
N TRP A 19 -8.59 -0.25 0.53
CA TRP A 19 -7.89 0.62 -0.41
C TRP A 19 -8.58 1.99 -0.58
N VAL A 20 -9.90 2.02 -0.67
CA VAL A 20 -10.67 3.28 -0.80
C VAL A 20 -10.49 4.14 0.43
N GLU A 21 -10.55 3.55 1.62
CA GLU A 21 -10.33 4.27 2.89
C GLU A 21 -8.93 4.88 2.96
N LEU A 22 -7.90 4.07 2.71
CA LEU A 22 -6.50 4.53 2.67
C LEU A 22 -6.31 5.65 1.65
N ARG A 23 -6.72 5.43 0.39
CA ARG A 23 -6.54 6.39 -0.69
C ARG A 23 -7.27 7.70 -0.40
N ASN A 24 -8.47 7.65 0.17
CA ASN A 24 -9.21 8.85 0.55
C ASN A 24 -8.53 9.61 1.70
N ALA A 25 -7.96 8.90 2.68
CA ALA A 25 -7.19 9.53 3.74
C ALA A 25 -5.98 10.28 3.17
N ILE A 26 -5.22 9.68 2.25
CA ILE A 26 -4.09 10.35 1.58
C ILE A 26 -4.58 11.57 0.79
N ARG A 27 -5.68 11.43 0.00
CA ARG A 27 -6.25 12.54 -0.78
C ARG A 27 -6.79 13.71 0.07
N SER A 28 -7.02 13.50 1.36
CA SER A 28 -7.47 14.55 2.28
C SER A 28 -6.35 15.47 2.78
N LEU A 29 -5.10 15.07 2.52
CA LEU A 29 -3.88 15.80 2.87
C LEU A 29 -3.53 16.79 1.76
N THR A 30 -2.88 17.88 2.17
CA THR A 30 -2.22 18.80 1.22
C THR A 30 -0.93 18.19 0.68
N GLU A 31 -0.48 18.66 -0.48
CA GLU A 31 0.82 18.23 -1.05
C GLU A 31 1.98 18.44 -0.07
N HIS A 32 2.00 19.58 0.63
CA HIS A 32 2.99 19.83 1.69
C HIS A 32 2.96 18.74 2.76
N GLU A 33 1.78 18.38 3.26
CA GLU A 33 1.64 17.33 4.29
C GLU A 33 2.07 15.95 3.78
N ILE A 34 1.93 15.67 2.49
CA ILE A 34 2.32 14.38 1.89
C ILE A 34 3.84 14.26 1.77
N VAL A 35 4.53 15.35 1.37
CA VAL A 35 5.98 15.34 1.13
C VAL A 35 6.82 15.71 2.36
N GLU A 36 6.19 16.19 3.44
CA GLU A 36 6.86 16.59 4.66
C GLU A 36 7.51 15.38 5.36
N THR A 37 8.83 15.45 5.54
CA THR A 37 9.57 14.49 6.38
C THR A 37 9.02 14.50 7.80
N GLY A 38 8.77 13.32 8.36
CA GLY A 38 8.15 13.15 9.67
C GLY A 38 6.62 13.01 9.65
N SER A 39 6.00 13.08 8.46
CA SER A 39 4.57 12.80 8.32
C SER A 39 4.22 11.31 8.48
N TRP A 40 5.20 10.42 8.32
CA TRP A 40 5.13 9.00 8.66
C TRP A 40 6.44 8.54 9.33
N GLY A 41 6.47 8.46 10.66
CA GLY A 41 7.69 8.13 11.40
C GLY A 41 8.81 9.16 11.15
N THR A 42 9.95 8.69 10.66
CA THR A 42 11.06 9.53 10.16
C THR A 42 10.98 9.84 8.67
N HIS A 43 10.02 9.23 7.95
CA HIS A 43 9.79 9.36 6.52
C HIS A 43 8.58 10.24 6.22
N SER A 44 8.26 10.40 4.94
CA SER A 44 7.07 11.13 4.48
C SER A 44 5.91 10.19 4.12
N ILE A 45 4.70 10.71 3.99
CA ILE A 45 3.55 9.94 3.46
C ILE A 45 3.75 9.61 1.97
N LYS A 46 4.54 10.41 1.23
CA LYS A 46 5.04 10.02 -0.11
C LYS A 46 5.81 8.69 -0.04
N ASP A 47 6.67 8.53 0.98
CA ASP A 47 7.44 7.30 1.17
C ASP A 47 6.55 6.13 1.62
N LEU A 48 5.52 6.38 2.43
CA LEU A 48 4.49 5.39 2.77
C LEU A 48 3.80 4.82 1.50
N MET A 49 3.51 5.67 0.51
CA MET A 49 2.95 5.19 -0.77
C MET A 49 3.93 4.30 -1.53
N VAL A 50 5.22 4.64 -1.53
CA VAL A 50 6.28 3.79 -2.12
C VAL A 50 6.36 2.45 -1.39
N HIS A 51 6.31 2.48 -0.06
CA HIS A 51 6.32 1.30 0.80
C HIS A 51 5.18 0.34 0.44
N ILE A 52 3.94 0.82 0.43
CA ILE A 52 2.76 -0.01 0.09
C ILE A 52 2.86 -0.57 -1.34
N ALA A 53 3.19 0.26 -2.33
CA ALA A 53 3.35 -0.20 -3.71
C ALA A 53 4.49 -1.23 -3.85
N THR A 54 5.47 -1.23 -2.95
CA THR A 54 6.55 -2.22 -2.97
C THR A 54 6.07 -3.58 -2.47
N TRP A 55 5.27 -3.61 -1.40
CA TRP A 55 4.65 -4.84 -0.91
C TRP A 55 3.64 -5.42 -1.91
N GLU A 56 2.82 -4.59 -2.56
CA GLU A 56 1.93 -5.05 -3.64
C GLU A 56 2.70 -5.66 -4.82
N ARG A 57 3.82 -5.06 -5.23
CA ARG A 57 4.67 -5.64 -6.29
C ARG A 57 5.28 -6.98 -5.88
N LEU A 58 5.69 -7.11 -4.63
CA LEU A 58 6.20 -8.37 -4.10
C LEU A 58 5.10 -9.44 -4.09
N LEU A 59 3.88 -9.08 -3.69
CA LEU A 59 2.71 -9.97 -3.76
C LEU A 59 2.44 -10.43 -5.19
N ILE A 60 2.49 -9.52 -6.18
CA ILE A 60 2.38 -9.88 -7.59
C ILE A 60 3.43 -10.93 -7.98
N GLN A 61 4.69 -10.74 -7.59
CA GLN A 61 5.77 -11.69 -7.89
C GLN A 61 5.56 -13.04 -7.19
N ARG A 62 5.06 -13.04 -5.95
CA ARG A 62 4.72 -14.26 -5.20
C ARG A 62 3.60 -15.04 -5.89
N ILE A 63 2.54 -14.36 -6.33
CA ILE A 63 1.44 -14.98 -7.08
C ILE A 63 1.97 -15.62 -8.36
N GLN A 64 2.77 -14.90 -9.15
CA GLN A 64 3.36 -15.41 -10.39
C GLN A 64 4.24 -16.65 -10.14
N ALA A 65 5.08 -16.62 -9.11
CA ALA A 65 5.91 -17.77 -8.75
C ALA A 65 5.06 -19.00 -8.40
N LEU A 66 4.01 -18.83 -7.58
CA LEU A 66 3.10 -19.91 -7.21
C LEU A 66 2.35 -20.49 -8.41
N GLU A 67 1.88 -19.64 -9.33
CA GLU A 67 1.22 -20.09 -10.57
C GLU A 67 2.14 -20.92 -11.46
N GLU A 68 3.43 -20.60 -11.47
CA GLU A 68 4.47 -21.32 -12.20
C GLU A 68 5.01 -22.55 -11.44
N GLY A 69 4.52 -22.82 -10.23
CA GLY A 69 5.01 -23.91 -9.38
C GLY A 69 6.44 -23.69 -8.86
N ARG A 70 6.90 -22.43 -8.79
CA ARG A 70 8.19 -22.02 -8.26
C ARG A 70 8.07 -21.54 -6.81
N GLU A 71 9.20 -21.56 -6.10
CA GLU A 71 9.28 -20.97 -4.76
C GLU A 71 9.05 -19.44 -4.84
N PRO A 72 8.14 -18.87 -4.02
CA PRO A 72 7.93 -17.43 -3.95
C PRO A 72 9.14 -16.68 -3.39
N PRO A 73 9.39 -15.43 -3.81
CA PRO A 73 10.45 -14.62 -3.21
C PRO A 73 10.16 -14.37 -1.73
N THR A 74 11.20 -14.57 -0.91
CA THR A 74 11.23 -14.26 0.52
C THR A 74 12.05 -12.98 0.76
N ILE A 75 11.73 -12.29 1.85
CA ILE A 75 12.47 -11.11 2.31
C ILE A 75 13.21 -11.52 3.58
N GLU A 76 14.54 -11.49 3.53
CA GLU A 76 15.38 -11.87 4.66
C GLU A 76 15.41 -10.77 5.72
N ASP A 77 15.49 -9.51 5.28
CA ASP A 77 15.54 -8.34 6.14
C ASP A 77 14.50 -7.32 5.64
N ILE A 78 13.43 -7.15 6.43
CA ILE A 78 12.30 -6.28 6.12
C ILE A 78 12.72 -4.81 6.18
N ASP A 79 13.59 -4.44 7.12
CA ASP A 79 14.01 -3.05 7.31
C ASP A 79 14.87 -2.61 6.13
N VAL A 80 15.84 -3.43 5.73
CA VAL A 80 16.67 -3.17 4.54
C VAL A 80 15.81 -3.11 3.27
N PHE A 81 14.85 -4.03 3.12
CA PHE A 81 13.95 -4.02 1.96
C PHE A 81 13.13 -2.72 1.86
N ASN A 82 12.57 -2.26 2.98
CA ASN A 82 11.79 -1.03 3.04
C ASN A 82 12.67 0.20 2.79
N GLU A 83 13.84 0.30 3.44
CA GLU A 83 14.76 1.42 3.27
C GLU A 83 15.28 1.52 1.83
N GLU A 84 15.63 0.40 1.21
CA GLU A 84 16.07 0.38 -0.19
C GLU A 84 14.95 0.84 -1.13
N ALA A 85 13.71 0.42 -0.88
CA ALA A 85 12.57 0.85 -1.68
C ALA A 85 12.38 2.36 -1.60
N ILE A 86 12.42 2.95 -0.40
CA ILE A 86 12.32 4.39 -0.20
C ILE A 86 13.48 5.10 -0.91
N ARG A 87 14.72 4.68 -0.68
CA ARG A 87 15.92 5.29 -1.28
C ARG A 87 15.89 5.27 -2.81
N ARG A 88 15.44 4.17 -3.43
CA ARG A 88 15.34 4.05 -4.89
C ARG A 88 14.29 4.99 -5.51
N ASN A 89 13.33 5.47 -4.71
CA ASN A 89 12.23 6.32 -5.17
C ASN A 89 12.33 7.77 -4.62
N GLU A 90 13.38 8.10 -3.87
CA GLU A 90 13.56 9.41 -3.22
C GLU A 90 13.46 10.58 -4.23
N GLN A 91 14.10 10.41 -5.39
CA GLN A 91 14.19 11.40 -6.47
C GLN A 91 12.91 11.55 -7.30
N LEU A 92 11.91 10.71 -7.07
CA LEU A 92 10.65 10.81 -7.79
C LEU A 92 9.81 11.96 -7.25
N SER A 93 9.16 12.66 -8.17
CA SER A 93 8.12 13.63 -7.85
C SER A 93 6.94 12.94 -7.17
N LEU A 94 6.15 13.71 -6.40
CA LEU A 94 4.92 13.20 -5.80
C LEU A 94 3.98 12.61 -6.87
N ARG A 95 3.89 13.25 -8.04
CA ARG A 95 3.05 12.77 -9.15
C ARG A 95 3.49 11.39 -9.64
N GLU A 96 4.78 11.19 -9.86
CA GLU A 96 5.30 9.89 -10.31
C GLU A 96 5.08 8.79 -9.26
N VAL A 97 5.26 9.12 -7.97
CA VAL A 97 4.95 8.18 -6.88
C VAL A 97 3.46 7.85 -6.85
N TRP A 98 2.59 8.85 -7.04
CA TRP A 98 1.15 8.66 -7.09
C TRP A 98 0.72 7.76 -8.24
N ASP A 99 1.23 8.01 -9.44
CA ASP A 99 0.91 7.22 -10.62
C ASP A 99 1.39 5.76 -10.46
N ARG A 100 2.58 5.55 -9.88
CA ARG A 100 3.09 4.20 -9.55
C ARG A 100 2.26 3.48 -8.49
N PHE A 101 1.84 4.21 -7.45
CA PHE A 101 1.00 3.67 -6.38
C PHE A 101 -0.35 3.19 -6.92
N LEU A 102 -1.02 4.01 -7.73
CA LEU A 102 -2.28 3.63 -8.37
C LEU A 102 -2.11 2.49 -9.38
N GLY A 103 -1.11 2.59 -10.25
CA GLY A 103 -0.90 1.60 -11.32
C GLY A 103 -0.49 0.22 -10.78
N THR A 104 0.24 0.18 -9.66
CA THR A 104 0.58 -1.10 -9.01
C THR A 104 -0.68 -1.77 -8.45
N HIS A 105 -1.53 -1.01 -7.77
CA HIS A 105 -2.77 -1.53 -7.20
C HIS A 105 -3.74 -2.03 -8.27
N GLU A 106 -3.90 -1.26 -9.35
CA GLU A 106 -4.71 -1.68 -10.50
C GLU A 106 -4.19 -3.00 -11.08
N LYS A 107 -2.87 -3.12 -11.26
CA LYS A 107 -2.24 -4.35 -11.75
C LYS A 107 -2.45 -5.53 -10.81
N LEU A 108 -2.38 -5.30 -9.50
CA LEU A 108 -2.64 -6.32 -8.50
C LEU A 108 -4.09 -6.82 -8.62
N LEU A 109 -5.08 -5.93 -8.69
CA LEU A 109 -6.49 -6.32 -8.83
C LEU A 109 -6.74 -7.15 -10.09
N GLU A 110 -6.18 -6.77 -11.24
CA GLU A 110 -6.29 -7.56 -12.48
C GLU A 110 -5.82 -9.02 -12.31
N ILE A 111 -4.75 -9.22 -11.53
CA ILE A 111 -4.18 -10.54 -11.25
C ILE A 111 -5.08 -11.29 -10.26
N LEU A 112 -5.52 -10.62 -9.19
CA LEU A 112 -6.36 -11.22 -8.15
C LEU A 112 -7.75 -11.64 -8.66
N GLU A 113 -8.26 -11.04 -9.74
CA GLU A 113 -9.49 -11.48 -10.40
C GLU A 113 -9.36 -12.87 -11.03
N ARG A 114 -8.14 -13.29 -11.40
CA ARG A 114 -7.92 -14.46 -12.27
C ARG A 114 -7.10 -15.56 -11.62
N THR A 115 -6.21 -15.19 -10.70
CA THR A 115 -5.23 -16.12 -10.14
C THR A 115 -5.90 -17.32 -9.45
N PRO A 116 -5.48 -18.56 -9.72
CA PRO A 116 -6.05 -19.75 -9.09
C PRO A 116 -5.51 -20.01 -7.68
N VAL A 117 -4.41 -19.34 -7.28
CA VAL A 117 -3.73 -19.53 -5.98
C VAL A 117 -4.20 -18.54 -4.92
N LEU A 118 -5.26 -17.78 -5.20
CA LEU A 118 -5.81 -16.79 -4.28
C LEU A 118 -6.23 -17.43 -2.96
N THR A 119 -5.73 -16.89 -1.87
CA THR A 119 -6.12 -17.21 -0.49
C THR A 119 -6.07 -15.93 0.33
N ARG A 120 -6.74 -15.91 1.49
CA ARG A 120 -6.67 -14.76 2.40
C ARG A 120 -5.28 -14.59 2.96
N GLU A 121 -4.66 -15.69 3.36
CA GLU A 121 -3.33 -15.76 3.94
C GLU A 121 -2.27 -15.17 3.00
N LEU A 122 -2.43 -15.39 1.69
CA LEU A 122 -1.52 -14.86 0.68
C LEU A 122 -1.61 -13.33 0.54
N VAL A 123 -2.81 -12.76 0.60
CA VAL A 123 -3.03 -11.35 0.21
C VAL A 123 -3.18 -10.40 1.39
N ALA A 124 -3.69 -10.87 2.54
CA ALA A 124 -4.01 -10.01 3.68
C ALA A 124 -2.81 -9.14 4.14
N PRO A 125 -1.59 -9.71 4.32
CA PRO A 125 -0.46 -8.98 4.87
C PRO A 125 0.07 -7.87 3.97
N ASP A 126 -0.16 -7.98 2.67
CA ASP A 126 0.33 -7.03 1.65
C ASP A 126 -0.82 -6.16 1.08
N THR A 127 -2.05 -6.32 1.58
CA THR A 127 -3.24 -5.57 1.11
C THR A 127 -4.09 -5.03 2.26
N TYR A 128 -5.29 -5.55 2.52
CA TYR A 128 -6.28 -4.90 3.38
C TYR A 128 -5.87 -4.78 4.85
N GLU A 129 -5.03 -5.67 5.40
CA GLU A 129 -4.50 -5.49 6.75
C GLU A 129 -3.46 -4.38 6.76
N HIS A 130 -2.56 -4.39 5.77
CA HIS A 130 -1.52 -3.38 5.57
C HIS A 130 -2.08 -1.98 5.34
N TYR A 131 -3.10 -1.87 4.49
CA TYR A 131 -3.77 -0.60 4.23
C TYR A 131 -4.45 -0.07 5.50
N ARG A 132 -5.06 -0.95 6.31
CA ARG A 132 -5.71 -0.55 7.57
C ARG A 132 -4.68 -0.13 8.63
N GLU A 133 -3.52 -0.77 8.67
CA GLU A 133 -2.40 -0.35 9.50
C GLU A 133 -1.96 1.08 9.12
N HIS A 134 -1.64 1.30 7.85
CA HIS A 134 -1.14 2.60 7.39
C HIS A 134 -2.21 3.70 7.31
N LEU A 135 -3.48 3.34 7.21
CA LEU A 135 -4.58 4.27 7.44
C LEU A 135 -4.52 4.83 8.86
N ARG A 136 -4.23 4.00 9.88
CA ARG A 136 -4.10 4.48 11.27
C ARG A 136 -2.93 5.45 11.42
N ASP A 137 -1.81 5.19 10.75
CA ASP A 137 -0.65 6.11 10.74
C ASP A 137 -1.03 7.50 10.22
N ILE A 138 -1.75 7.54 9.09
CA ILE A 138 -2.20 8.80 8.47
C ILE A 138 -3.20 9.52 9.39
N LEU A 139 -4.15 8.79 9.98
CA LEU A 139 -5.12 9.38 10.90
C LEU A 139 -4.45 9.94 12.16
N GLU A 140 -3.45 9.27 12.70
CA GLU A 140 -2.67 9.74 13.85
C GLU A 140 -1.86 10.99 13.49
N TYR A 141 -1.27 11.05 12.29
CA TYR A 141 -0.64 12.26 11.77
C TYR A 141 -1.63 13.44 11.68
N VAL A 142 -2.81 13.23 11.08
CA VAL A 142 -3.86 14.26 10.96
C VAL A 142 -4.32 14.76 12.34
N LYS A 143 -4.49 13.84 13.29
CA LYS A 143 -4.88 14.17 14.67
C LYS A 143 -3.83 15.05 15.35
N ARG A 144 -2.54 14.72 15.22
CA ARG A 144 -1.43 15.52 15.76
C ARG A 144 -1.36 16.93 15.17
N ARG A 145 -1.75 17.12 13.90
CA ARG A 145 -1.78 18.45 13.25
C ARG A 145 -3.07 19.23 13.43
N SER A 146 -4.16 18.60 13.86
CA SER A 146 -5.47 19.25 14.01
C SER A 146 -5.47 20.48 14.95
N PRO A 147 -4.67 20.56 16.04
CA PRO A 147 -4.48 21.80 16.80
C PRO A 147 -3.87 22.92 15.95
N SER A 148 -2.86 22.61 15.14
CA SER A 148 -2.15 23.56 14.26
C SER A 148 -2.95 23.94 13.00
N ARG A 149 -3.87 23.07 12.54
CA ARG A 149 -4.74 23.30 11.37
C ARG A 149 -5.89 24.27 11.68
N ARG A 150 -6.29 24.40 12.96
CA ARG A 150 -7.26 25.41 13.42
C ARG A 150 -6.63 26.81 13.54
N LEU A 151 -5.35 26.90 13.90
CA LEU A 151 -4.63 28.18 14.10
C LEU A 151 -4.23 28.89 12.80
N LYS A 152 -4.27 28.23 11.64
CA LYS A 152 -3.94 28.82 10.31
C LYS A 152 -5.17 29.18 9.46
N LYS A 153 -6.37 29.15 10.05
CA LYS A 153 -7.64 29.45 9.37
C LYS A 153 -8.22 30.84 9.71
N GLU A 154 -7.45 31.69 10.37
CA GLU A 154 -7.78 33.10 10.61
C GLU A 154 -6.96 34.02 9.71
#